data_AF-A0A3Q2WKR3-F1
#
_entry.id   AF-A0A3Q2WKR3-F1
#
_cell.length_a   1.000
_cell.length_b   1.000
_cell.length_c   1.000
_cell.angle_alpha   90.00
_cell.angle_beta   90.00
_cell.angle_gamma   90.00
#
_symmetry.space_group_name_H-M   'P 1'
#
loop_
_entity.id
_entity.type
_entity.pdbx_description
1 polymer ?
#
loop_
_entity_poly.entity_id
_entity_poly.type
_entity_poly.pdbx_seq_one_letter_code
_entity_poly.pdbx_strand_id
1 'polypeptide(L)'
;MLSSKLLTLVLIVQPGRVLLGMKKRGFGAGKWNGFGGKVQPGETIEDAARRELEEESGLTVDALDKIGNIKFEFVGETQLLDVHVFRADTYNGEPTESDEMRPQWFERDKIPFSQMWADDILWFPLMLQKKKFVGYFKFQGHDVILSHTLEEVEEL
;
A
#
# COMPACT_ATOMS: atom_id res chain seq x y z
N MET A 1 4.43 25.39 -4.63
CA MET A 1 3.56 24.29 -4.19
C MET A 1 4.31 22.99 -4.41
N LEU A 2 4.22 22.04 -3.47
CA LEU A 2 4.78 20.70 -3.69
C LEU A 2 4.05 20.06 -4.88
N SER A 3 4.80 19.40 -5.77
CA SER A 3 4.19 18.56 -6.80
C SER A 3 3.71 17.25 -6.17
N SER A 4 2.74 16.58 -6.77
CA SER A 4 2.26 15.27 -6.31
C SER A 4 2.65 14.18 -7.30
N LYS A 5 3.05 13.01 -6.80
CA LYS A 5 3.23 11.78 -7.57
C LYS A 5 2.17 10.77 -7.16
N LEU A 6 1.34 10.36 -8.11
CA LEU A 6 0.31 9.35 -7.91
C LEU A 6 0.94 7.96 -7.78
N LEU A 7 0.56 7.26 -6.72
CA LEU A 7 0.97 5.89 -6.42
C LEU A 7 -0.26 5.05 -6.07
N THR A 8 -0.13 3.73 -6.24
CA THR A 8 -1.12 2.74 -5.83
C THR A 8 -0.56 1.83 -4.76
N LEU A 9 -1.45 1.26 -3.95
CA LEU A 9 -1.13 0.22 -2.99
C LEU A 9 -2.32 -0.74 -2.86
N VAL A 10 -2.12 -2.03 -3.06
CA VAL A 10 -3.16 -3.07 -3.05
C VAL A 10 -2.88 -4.06 -1.93
N LEU A 11 -3.89 -4.30 -1.10
CA LEU A 11 -3.88 -5.28 -0.02
C LEU A 11 -4.84 -6.42 -0.36
N ILE A 12 -4.28 -7.63 -0.54
CA ILE A 12 -5.08 -8.85 -0.70
C ILE A 12 -5.36 -9.44 0.69
N VAL A 13 -6.64 -9.54 1.03
CA VAL A 13 -7.09 -9.99 2.34
C VAL A 13 -7.93 -11.25 2.19
N GLN A 14 -7.73 -12.19 3.10
CA GLN A 14 -8.56 -13.39 3.26
C GLN A 14 -9.03 -13.46 4.71
N PRO A 15 -10.03 -14.30 5.05
CA PRO A 15 -10.37 -14.58 6.44
C PRO A 15 -9.11 -14.98 7.23
N GLY A 16 -8.78 -14.18 8.27
CA GLY A 16 -7.66 -14.44 9.18
C GLY A 16 -6.26 -14.10 8.68
N ARG A 17 -6.05 -13.71 7.42
CA ARG A 17 -4.71 -13.44 6.87
C ARG A 17 -4.66 -12.35 5.81
N VAL A 18 -3.48 -11.77 5.59
CA VAL A 18 -3.18 -10.76 4.57
C VAL A 18 -1.94 -11.17 3.77
N LEU A 19 -1.92 -10.89 2.48
CA LEU A 19 -0.74 -11.12 1.63
C LEU A 19 0.11 -9.84 1.61
N LEU A 20 1.40 -9.98 1.88
CA LEU A 20 2.38 -8.90 1.78
C LEU A 20 3.54 -9.33 0.88
N GLY A 21 4.22 -8.38 0.25
CA GLY A 21 5.45 -8.57 -0.48
C GLY A 21 6.65 -8.04 0.29
N MET A 22 7.71 -8.84 0.45
CA MET A 22 9.01 -8.33 0.88
C MET A 22 9.67 -7.65 -0.30
N LYS A 23 9.90 -6.34 -0.20
CA LYS A 23 10.50 -5.58 -1.28
C LYS A 23 12.00 -5.87 -1.40
N LYS A 24 12.42 -6.38 -2.56
CA LYS A 24 13.80 -6.84 -2.83
C LYS A 24 14.73 -5.71 -3.28
N ARG A 25 14.19 -4.64 -3.87
CA ARG A 25 14.97 -3.54 -4.45
C ARG A 25 14.20 -2.22 -4.45
N GLY A 26 14.91 -1.11 -4.67
CA GLY A 26 14.30 0.22 -4.84
C GLY A 26 13.79 0.86 -3.54
N PHE A 27 12.87 1.82 -3.67
CA PHE A 27 12.32 2.55 -2.54
C PHE A 27 11.52 1.62 -1.62
N GLY A 28 11.93 1.52 -0.34
CA GLY A 28 11.33 0.61 0.63
C GLY A 28 11.91 -0.81 0.64
N ALA A 29 13.05 -1.05 -0.02
CA ALA A 29 13.73 -2.35 0.03
C ALA A 29 13.98 -2.81 1.47
N GLY A 30 13.72 -4.10 1.74
CA GLY A 30 13.81 -4.70 3.06
C GLY A 30 12.56 -4.54 3.94
N LYS A 31 11.53 -3.83 3.47
CA LYS A 31 10.23 -3.71 4.16
C LYS A 31 9.19 -4.63 3.53
N TRP A 32 8.31 -5.18 4.37
CA TRP A 32 7.06 -5.80 3.92
C TRP A 32 6.04 -4.73 3.59
N ASN A 33 5.28 -4.91 2.50
CA ASN A 33 4.23 -3.98 2.12
C ASN A 33 3.11 -4.67 1.31
N GLY A 34 2.05 -3.94 0.98
CA GLY A 34 1.18 -4.30 -0.14
C GLY A 34 1.88 -4.14 -1.50
N PHE A 35 1.15 -4.43 -2.57
CA PHE A 35 1.66 -4.39 -3.95
C PHE A 35 1.23 -3.11 -4.65
N GLY A 36 2.09 -2.48 -5.43
CA GLY A 36 1.73 -1.22 -6.07
C GLY A 36 2.91 -0.35 -6.48
N GLY A 37 2.59 0.64 -7.30
CA GLY A 37 3.61 1.45 -7.94
C GLY A 37 3.07 2.75 -8.50
N LYS A 38 3.70 3.24 -9.56
CA LYS A 38 3.38 4.56 -10.14
C LYS A 38 2.24 4.44 -11.13
N VAL A 39 1.34 5.42 -11.12
CA VAL A 39 0.36 5.58 -12.20
C VAL A 39 1.05 6.14 -13.44
N GLN A 40 0.92 5.46 -14.58
CA GLN A 40 1.55 5.89 -15.83
C GLN A 40 0.72 6.95 -16.57
N PRO A 41 1.31 7.76 -17.46
CA PRO A 41 0.55 8.72 -18.27
C PRO A 41 -0.54 8.02 -19.11
N GLY A 42 -1.79 8.47 -18.96
CA GLY A 42 -2.95 7.90 -19.67
C GLY A 42 -3.58 6.68 -18.99
N GLU A 43 -3.00 6.20 -17.89
CA GLU A 43 -3.52 5.10 -17.07
C GLU A 43 -4.45 5.62 -15.97
N THR A 44 -5.56 4.92 -15.68
CA THR A 44 -6.35 5.25 -14.49
C THR A 44 -5.65 4.74 -13.23
N ILE A 45 -5.97 5.31 -12.07
CA ILE A 45 -5.38 4.86 -10.80
C ILE A 45 -5.71 3.38 -10.52
N GLU A 46 -6.93 2.95 -10.86
CA GLU A 46 -7.35 1.56 -10.66
C GLU A 46 -6.64 0.61 -11.63
N ASP A 47 -6.47 0.98 -12.90
CA ASP A 47 -5.72 0.18 -13.87
C ASP A 47 -4.25 0.01 -13.44
N ALA A 48 -3.63 1.08 -12.94
CA ALA A 48 -2.28 1.03 -12.38
C ALA A 48 -2.20 0.08 -11.18
N ALA A 49 -3.20 0.10 -10.29
CA ALA A 49 -3.24 -0.79 -9.14
C ALA A 49 -3.34 -2.27 -9.55
N ARG A 50 -4.15 -2.57 -10.57
CA ARG A 50 -4.31 -3.92 -11.14
C ARG A 50 -3.04 -4.40 -11.82
N ARG A 51 -2.42 -3.56 -12.66
CA ARG A 51 -1.17 -3.87 -13.35
C ARG A 51 -0.04 -4.17 -12.37
N GLU A 52 0.18 -3.29 -11.39
CA GLU A 52 1.27 -3.46 -10.42
C GLU A 52 1.06 -4.70 -9.53
N LEU A 53 -0.19 -5.01 -9.14
CA LEU A 53 -0.50 -6.25 -8.43
C LEU A 53 -0.10 -7.48 -9.25
N GLU A 54 -0.44 -7.51 -10.54
CA GLU A 54 -0.11 -8.62 -11.44
C GLU A 54 1.41 -8.74 -11.64
N GLU A 55 2.09 -7.64 -11.94
CA GLU A 55 3.54 -7.59 -12.16
C GLU A 55 4.34 -8.05 -10.92
N GLU A 56 3.93 -7.61 -9.72
CA GLU A 56 4.70 -7.85 -8.50
C GLU A 56 4.37 -9.19 -7.82
N SER A 57 3.16 -9.73 -8.01
CA SER A 57 2.66 -10.91 -7.27
C SER A 57 2.11 -12.03 -8.14
N GLY A 58 1.90 -11.82 -9.45
CA GLY A 58 1.24 -12.77 -10.35
C GLY A 58 -0.26 -12.91 -10.13
N LEU A 59 -0.87 -12.08 -9.28
CA LEU A 59 -2.29 -12.13 -8.97
C LEU A 59 -3.11 -11.14 -9.80
N THR A 60 -4.33 -11.55 -10.13
CA THR A 60 -5.36 -10.64 -10.66
C THR A 60 -6.58 -10.63 -9.75
N VAL A 61 -7.41 -9.60 -9.88
CA VAL A 61 -8.64 -9.43 -9.07
C VAL A 61 -9.77 -8.98 -9.97
N ASP A 62 -11.00 -9.40 -9.70
CA ASP A 62 -12.16 -8.93 -10.46
C ASP A 62 -12.66 -7.59 -9.90
N ALA A 63 -12.81 -7.52 -8.58
CA ALA A 63 -13.23 -6.31 -7.85
C ALA A 63 -12.09 -5.76 -7.00
N LEU A 64 -11.94 -4.44 -7.01
CA LEU A 64 -10.94 -3.73 -6.23
C LEU A 64 -11.60 -2.54 -5.50
N ASP A 65 -11.62 -2.59 -4.17
CA ASP A 65 -12.26 -1.56 -3.35
C ASP A 65 -11.25 -0.48 -3.00
N LYS A 66 -11.50 0.77 -3.42
CA LYS A 66 -10.72 1.93 -2.93
C LYS A 66 -11.10 2.18 -1.46
N ILE A 67 -10.13 2.02 -0.56
CA ILE A 67 -10.34 2.13 0.89
C ILE A 67 -9.54 3.24 1.54
N GLY A 68 -8.58 3.85 0.84
CA GLY A 68 -7.93 5.01 1.43
C GLY A 68 -7.16 5.88 0.46
N ASN A 69 -6.81 7.06 0.95
CA ASN A 69 -5.86 7.95 0.32
C ASN A 69 -4.89 8.48 1.37
N ILE A 70 -3.60 8.22 1.20
CA ILE A 70 -2.56 8.67 2.13
C ILE A 70 -1.56 9.53 1.39
N LYS A 71 -1.28 10.72 1.93
CA LYS A 71 -0.24 11.61 1.43
C LYS A 71 1.00 11.52 2.31
N PHE A 72 2.15 11.27 1.68
CA PHE A 72 3.43 11.23 2.37
C PHE A 72 4.31 12.42 1.96
N GLU A 73 4.80 13.12 2.97
CA GLU A 73 5.83 14.16 2.83
C GLU A 73 7.13 13.66 3.47
N PHE A 74 8.24 13.74 2.74
CA PHE A 74 9.57 13.43 3.28
C PHE A 74 10.39 14.71 3.42
N VAL A 75 10.97 14.95 4.59
CA VAL A 75 11.80 16.13 4.84
C VAL A 75 12.98 16.15 3.86
N GLY A 76 13.12 17.25 3.12
CA GLY A 76 14.14 17.43 2.09
C GLY A 76 13.66 17.12 0.67
N GLU A 77 12.51 16.46 0.51
CA GLU A 77 11.88 16.19 -0.77
C GLU A 77 10.87 17.27 -1.16
N THR A 78 10.75 17.52 -2.46
CA THR A 78 9.85 18.57 -3.02
C THR A 78 8.57 18.00 -3.65
N GLN A 79 8.40 16.69 -3.56
CA GLN A 79 7.28 15.96 -4.13
C GLN A 79 6.57 15.15 -3.04
N LEU A 80 5.25 15.35 -2.95
CA LEU A 80 4.37 14.50 -2.15
C LEU A 80 4.15 13.18 -2.88
N LEU A 81 4.11 12.09 -2.13
CA LEU A 81 3.61 10.82 -2.62
C LEU A 81 2.14 10.72 -2.26
N ASP A 82 1.28 10.59 -3.27
CA ASP A 82 -0.18 10.53 -3.11
C ASP A 82 -0.63 9.10 -3.42
N VAL A 83 -0.75 8.31 -2.35
CA VAL A 83 -0.96 6.86 -2.42
C VAL A 83 -2.45 6.58 -2.33
N HIS A 84 -2.97 5.90 -3.35
CA HIS A 84 -4.33 5.38 -3.38
C HIS A 84 -4.32 3.92 -2.91
N VAL A 85 -4.98 3.66 -1.78
CA VAL A 85 -4.99 2.35 -1.12
C VAL A 85 -6.25 1.59 -1.52
N PHE A 86 -6.04 0.37 -1.98
CA PHE A 86 -7.05 -0.55 -2.44
C PHE A 86 -7.02 -1.86 -1.66
N ARG A 87 -8.17 -2.52 -1.61
CA ARG A 87 -8.37 -3.79 -0.94
C ARG A 87 -9.09 -4.77 -1.86
N ALA A 88 -8.68 -6.03 -1.84
CA ALA A 88 -9.41 -7.10 -2.48
C ALA A 88 -9.61 -8.27 -1.51
N ASP A 89 -10.83 -8.81 -1.48
CA ASP A 89 -11.20 -10.00 -0.69
C ASP A 89 -11.14 -11.30 -1.49
N THR A 90 -10.97 -11.19 -2.80
CA THR A 90 -10.95 -12.30 -3.76
C THR A 90 -9.88 -12.03 -4.80
N TYR A 91 -9.17 -13.06 -5.22
CA TYR A 91 -8.10 -12.98 -6.20
C TYR A 91 -8.07 -14.24 -7.06
N ASN A 92 -7.43 -14.15 -8.22
CA ASN A 92 -7.22 -15.24 -9.15
C ASN A 92 -5.71 -15.48 -9.32
N GLY A 93 -5.32 -16.75 -9.47
CA GLY A 93 -3.92 -17.16 -9.60
C GLY A 93 -3.25 -17.54 -8.26
N GLU A 94 -1.94 -17.80 -8.32
CA GLU A 94 -1.12 -18.16 -7.16
C GLU A 94 -0.03 -17.11 -6.93
N PRO A 95 0.18 -16.63 -5.69
CA PRO A 95 1.21 -15.64 -5.40
C PRO A 95 2.58 -16.14 -5.81
N THR A 96 3.25 -15.40 -6.69
CA THR A 96 4.53 -15.77 -7.29
C THR A 96 5.58 -14.71 -7.00
N GLU A 97 6.79 -15.13 -6.66
CA GLU A 97 7.92 -14.21 -6.46
C GLU A 97 8.33 -13.58 -7.78
N SER A 98 8.48 -12.25 -7.78
CA SER A 98 9.00 -11.46 -8.89
C SER A 98 10.43 -10.98 -8.60
N ASP A 99 11.03 -10.27 -9.55
CA ASP A 99 12.31 -9.58 -9.32
C ASP A 99 12.20 -8.48 -8.26
N GLU A 100 11.01 -7.93 -8.03
CA GLU A 100 10.77 -6.82 -7.12
C GLU A 100 10.25 -7.25 -5.74
N MET A 101 9.34 -8.23 -5.68
CA MET A 101 8.66 -8.61 -4.45
C MET A 101 8.70 -10.13 -4.23
N ARG A 102 8.85 -10.54 -2.96
CA ARG A 102 8.60 -11.92 -2.51
C ARG A 102 7.29 -11.98 -1.71
N PRO A 103 6.17 -12.45 -2.30
CA PRO A 103 4.89 -12.56 -1.60
C PRO A 103 4.93 -13.56 -0.44
N GLN A 104 4.21 -13.26 0.64
CA GLN A 104 4.02 -14.16 1.78
C GLN A 104 2.72 -13.83 2.50
N TRP A 105 1.99 -14.88 2.89
CA TRP A 105 0.81 -14.75 3.75
C TRP A 105 1.21 -14.55 5.21
N PHE A 106 0.53 -13.63 5.88
CA PHE A 106 0.65 -13.40 7.32
C PHE A 106 -0.72 -13.53 7.98
N GLU A 107 -0.78 -14.29 9.07
CA GLU A 107 -1.94 -14.28 9.97
C GLU A 107 -2.10 -12.87 10.59
N ARG A 108 -3.33 -12.46 10.88
CA ARG A 108 -3.64 -11.09 11.36
C ARG A 108 -2.87 -10.68 12.62
N ASP A 109 -2.59 -11.62 13.52
CA ASP A 109 -1.84 -11.42 14.76
C ASP A 109 -0.31 -11.54 14.57
N LYS A 110 0.14 -11.93 13.37
CA LYS A 110 1.56 -12.11 13.00
C LYS A 110 2.02 -11.14 11.91
N ILE A 111 1.25 -10.08 11.65
CA ILE A 111 1.65 -9.01 10.71
C ILE A 111 2.96 -8.39 11.22
N PRO A 112 4.03 -8.34 10.40
CA PRO A 112 5.37 -7.99 10.85
C PRO A 112 5.59 -6.47 10.89
N PHE A 113 4.78 -5.73 11.64
CA PHE A 113 4.79 -4.25 11.64
C PHE A 113 6.18 -3.63 11.91
N SER A 114 7.05 -4.28 12.70
CA SER A 114 8.42 -3.81 12.94
C SER A 114 9.34 -3.87 11.72
N GLN A 115 8.92 -4.58 10.67
CA GLN A 115 9.60 -4.72 9.38
C GLN A 115 8.78 -4.08 8.24
N MET A 116 7.80 -3.24 8.57
CA MET A 116 6.93 -2.54 7.62
C MET A 116 7.20 -1.03 7.65
N TRP A 117 6.42 -0.23 6.93
CA TRP A 117 6.49 1.22 7.11
C TRP A 117 5.89 1.63 8.46
N ALA A 118 6.42 2.70 9.05
CA ALA A 118 6.06 3.09 10.42
C ALA A 118 4.59 3.53 10.54
N ASP A 119 3.97 3.97 9.45
CA ASP A 119 2.57 4.37 9.41
C ASP A 119 1.61 3.19 9.31
N ASP A 120 2.05 2.05 8.79
CA ASP A 120 1.21 0.89 8.52
C ASP A 120 0.45 0.42 9.77
N ILE A 121 1.10 0.41 10.93
CA ILE A 121 0.47 0.00 12.19
C ILE A 121 -0.71 0.90 12.60
N LEU A 122 -0.78 2.13 12.10
CA LEU A 122 -1.80 3.11 12.43
C LEU A 122 -3.07 2.93 11.58
N TRP A 123 -2.92 2.66 10.27
CA TRP A 123 -4.06 2.57 9.35
C TRP A 123 -4.46 1.13 8.99
N PHE A 124 -3.58 0.12 9.13
CA PHE A 124 -3.94 -1.29 8.90
C PHE A 124 -5.18 -1.75 9.69
N PRO A 125 -5.38 -1.35 10.96
CA PRO A 125 -6.58 -1.72 11.70
C PRO A 125 -7.89 -1.24 11.04
N LEU A 126 -7.88 -0.08 10.38
CA LEU A 126 -9.02 0.45 9.62
C LEU A 126 -9.27 -0.39 8.37
N MET A 127 -8.20 -0.72 7.63
CA MET A 127 -8.26 -1.62 6.46
C MET A 127 -8.84 -3.00 6.82
N LEU A 128 -8.40 -3.60 7.93
CA LEU A 128 -8.88 -4.90 8.39
C LEU A 128 -10.36 -4.88 8.81
N GLN A 129 -10.86 -3.73 9.25
CA GLN A 129 -12.26 -3.47 9.60
C GLN A 129 -13.13 -3.05 8.40
N LYS A 130 -12.56 -3.01 7.18
CA LYS A 130 -13.24 -2.52 5.96
C LYS A 130 -13.69 -1.04 6.06
N LYS A 131 -12.97 -0.23 6.82
CA LYS A 131 -13.23 1.21 6.94
C LYS A 131 -12.47 1.98 5.88
N LYS A 132 -13.04 3.11 5.43
CA LYS A 132 -12.34 4.04 4.55
C LYS A 132 -11.61 5.09 5.36
N PHE A 133 -10.48 5.59 4.85
CA PHE A 133 -9.68 6.58 5.57
C PHE A 133 -8.91 7.54 4.67
N VAL A 134 -8.65 8.73 5.21
CA VAL A 134 -7.72 9.70 4.63
C VAL A 134 -6.58 9.94 5.62
N GLY A 135 -5.35 9.91 5.12
CA GLY A 135 -4.15 10.04 5.92
C GLY A 135 -3.17 11.07 5.37
N TYR A 136 -2.39 11.66 6.27
CA TYR A 136 -1.19 12.41 5.92
C TYR A 136 -0.09 12.05 6.91
N PHE A 137 1.11 11.75 6.42
CA PHE A 137 2.26 11.45 7.24
C PHE A 137 3.48 12.24 6.76
N LYS A 138 4.12 12.94 7.68
CA LYS A 138 5.39 13.63 7.45
C LYS A 138 6.53 12.83 8.07
N PHE A 139 7.50 12.44 7.26
CA PHE A 139 8.64 11.62 7.65
C PHE A 139 9.96 12.41 7.68
N GLN A 140 10.82 12.08 8.64
CA GLN A 140 12.25 12.35 8.60
C GLN A 140 13.00 11.05 8.32
N GLY A 141 13.70 10.97 7.19
CA GLY A 141 14.20 9.69 6.69
C GLY A 141 13.04 8.74 6.37
N HIS A 142 13.23 7.44 6.55
CA HIS A 142 12.20 6.43 6.21
C HIS A 142 11.51 5.79 7.42
N ASP A 143 11.93 6.15 8.64
CA ASP A 143 11.54 5.41 9.86
C ASP A 143 10.96 6.31 10.96
N VAL A 144 11.09 7.64 10.86
CA VAL A 144 10.60 8.57 11.89
C VAL A 144 9.45 9.40 11.35
N ILE A 145 8.26 9.21 11.92
CA ILE A 145 7.09 10.08 11.68
C ILE A 145 7.22 11.32 12.56
N LEU A 146 7.29 12.50 11.95
CA LEU A 146 7.33 13.79 12.64
C LEU A 146 5.94 14.30 13.00
N SER A 147 4.96 14.10 12.11
CA SER A 147 3.56 14.45 12.34
C SER A 147 2.67 13.61 11.43
N HIS A 148 1.43 13.41 11.85
CA HIS A 148 0.44 12.72 11.03
C HIS A 148 -0.99 13.16 11.34
N THR A 149 -1.88 12.93 10.38
CA THR A 149 -3.33 12.91 10.56
C THR A 149 -3.86 11.60 9.96
N LEU A 150 -4.88 11.03 10.58
CA LEU A 150 -5.56 9.84 10.06
C LEU A 150 -7.03 9.90 10.50
N GLU A 151 -7.92 9.95 9.53
CA GLU A 151 -9.36 10.11 9.76
C GLU A 151 -10.13 9.01 9.03
N GLU A 152 -11.04 8.36 9.75
CA GLU A 152 -12.05 7.50 9.13
C GLU A 152 -13.08 8.37 8.41
N VAL A 153 -13.46 7.97 7.20
CA VAL A 153 -14.41 8.71 6.34
C VAL A 153 -15.46 7.77 5.77
N GLU A 154 -16.61 8.30 5.38
CA GLU A 154 -17.67 7.52 4.71
C GLU A 154 -17.39 7.33 3.20
N GLU A 155 -16.71 8.31 2.57
CA GLU A 155 -16.44 8.40 1.12
C GLU A 155 -15.03 8.96 0.81
N LEU A 156 -14.50 8.68 -0.39
CA LEU A 156 -13.10 8.92 -0.83
C LEU A 156 -13.00 9.57 -2.22
#